data_AF-A0A7S1I9L8-F1
#
_entry.id   AF-A0A7S1I9L8-F1
#
_cell.length_a   1.000
_cell.length_b   1.000
_cell.length_c   1.000
_cell.angle_alpha   90.00
_cell.angle_beta   90.00
_cell.angle_gamma   90.00
#
_symmetry.space_group_name_H-M   'P 1'
#
loop_
_entity.id
_entity.type
_entity.pdbx_description
1 polymer ?
#
loop_
_entity_poly.entity_id
_entity_poly.type
_entity_poly.pdbx_seq_one_letter_code
_entity_poly.pdbx_strand_id
1 'polypeptide(L)'
;MGQRLEVIKGDSARTIARWQEKRPKIRCNIMSVDGGHSLQNALHDLQSFWLVASPLFNLLFVDDTNCQPPMDQHPWCNGPQQAVQVMERQGAIRTLMGFSEKGGSRGLTLFHTNYAT
;
A
#
# COMPACT_ATOMS: atom_id res chain seq x y z
N MET A 1 24.60 18.86 -3.56
CA MET A 1 23.60 17.92 -4.12
C MET A 1 23.41 16.79 -3.11
N GLY A 2 22.19 16.58 -2.60
CA GLY A 2 21.89 15.57 -1.59
C GLY A 2 21.55 14.19 -2.18
N GLN A 3 21.66 13.15 -1.35
CA GLN A 3 21.22 11.79 -1.66
C GLN A 3 19.72 11.77 -1.93
N ARG A 4 19.31 11.35 -3.15
CA ARG A 4 17.90 11.32 -3.58
C ARG A 4 17.29 9.92 -3.53
N LEU A 5 18.09 8.90 -3.23
CA LEU A 5 17.69 7.51 -3.16
C LEU A 5 18.34 6.85 -1.94
N GLU A 6 17.51 6.26 -1.09
CA GLU A 6 17.90 5.38 0.00
C GLU A 6 17.26 4.02 -0.26
N VAL A 7 18.05 2.95 -0.13
CA VAL A 7 17.56 1.57 -0.24
C VAL A 7 17.71 0.91 1.11
N ILE A 8 16.61 0.37 1.63
CA ILE A 8 16.56 -0.33 2.90
C ILE A 8 16.18 -1.77 2.60
N LYS A 9 17.03 -2.71 3.00
CA LYS A 9 16.80 -4.14 2.80
C LYS A 9 16.31 -4.78 4.08
N GLY A 10 15.30 -5.64 3.97
CA GLY A 10 14.73 -6.39 5.08
C GLY A 10 13.21 -6.41 5.02
N ASP A 11 12.62 -7.06 6.02
CA ASP A 11 11.17 -7.13 6.23
C ASP A 11 10.56 -5.73 6.39
N SER A 12 9.63 -5.36 5.50
CA SER A 12 8.93 -4.07 5.47
C SER A 12 8.24 -3.76 6.80
N ALA A 13 7.69 -4.78 7.48
CA ALA A 13 7.06 -4.64 8.79
C ALA A 13 8.04 -4.15 9.88
N ARG A 14 9.34 -4.27 9.66
CA ARG A 14 10.40 -3.82 10.57
C ARG A 14 11.14 -2.60 10.05
N THR A 15 11.41 -2.56 8.75
CA THR A 15 12.29 -1.55 8.15
C THR A 15 11.62 -0.19 8.05
N ILE A 16 10.33 -0.13 7.73
CA ILE A 16 9.59 1.15 7.62
C ILE A 16 9.49 1.84 8.99
N ALA A 17 9.07 1.11 10.03
CA ALA A 17 8.97 1.64 11.39
C ALA A 17 10.32 2.16 11.91
N ARG A 18 11.39 1.36 11.79
CA ARG A 18 12.76 1.76 12.19
C ARG A 18 13.28 2.94 11.39
N TRP A 19 12.91 3.05 10.11
CA TRP A 19 13.29 4.19 9.29
C TRP A 19 12.61 5.47 9.78
N GLN A 20 11.32 5.39 10.12
CA GLN A 20 10.55 6.51 10.65
C GLN A 20 11.04 6.97 12.02
N GLU A 21 11.39 6.04 12.92
CA GLU A 21 11.95 6.35 14.25
C GLU A 21 13.20 7.24 14.15
N LYS A 22 14.06 6.96 13.16
CA LYS A 22 15.28 7.74 12.91
C LYS A 22 15.01 9.07 12.20
N ARG A 23 13.83 9.22 11.59
CA ARG A 23 13.47 10.35 10.72
C ARG A 23 12.03 10.83 10.99
N PRO A 24 11.68 11.18 12.24
CA PRO A 24 10.28 11.39 12.64
C PRO A 24 9.59 12.57 11.93
N LYS A 25 10.38 13.49 11.36
CA LYS A 25 9.90 14.66 10.61
C LYS A 25 9.62 14.36 9.13
N ILE A 26 10.11 13.25 8.59
CA ILE A 26 9.87 12.89 7.20
C ILE A 26 8.54 12.14 7.11
N ARG A 27 7.72 12.51 6.14
CA ARG A 27 6.44 11.87 5.83
C ARG A 27 6.32 11.67 4.32
N CYS A 28 5.60 10.63 3.90
CA CYS A 28 5.49 10.25 2.49
C CYS A 28 4.26 10.89 1.83
N ASN A 29 4.48 11.55 0.70
CA ASN A 29 3.40 12.07 -0.15
C ASN A 29 2.87 11.04 -1.15
N ILE A 30 3.73 10.15 -1.62
CA ILE A 30 3.38 9.08 -2.56
C ILE A 30 3.99 7.79 -2.04
N MET A 31 3.19 6.73 -1.97
CA MET A 31 3.57 5.43 -1.49
C MET A 31 3.07 4.36 -2.47
N SER A 32 3.87 3.33 -2.65
CA SER A 32 3.61 2.22 -3.57
C SER A 32 3.84 0.92 -2.82
N VAL A 33 2.86 0.02 -2.90
CA VAL A 33 2.97 -1.35 -2.40
C VAL A 33 2.84 -2.29 -3.58
N ASP A 34 3.94 -2.94 -3.92
CA ASP A 34 4.07 -4.00 -4.91
C ASP A 34 4.91 -5.09 -4.24
N GLY A 35 4.23 -5.92 -3.46
CA GLY A 35 4.84 -6.70 -2.38
C GLY A 35 4.15 -8.04 -2.16
N GLY A 36 3.97 -8.43 -0.89
CA GLY A 36 3.48 -9.77 -0.57
C GLY A 36 2.03 -10.00 -1.04
N HIS A 37 1.79 -11.08 -1.79
CA HIS A 37 0.46 -11.43 -2.30
C HIS A 37 -0.48 -12.11 -1.29
N SER A 38 -0.04 -12.26 -0.03
CA SER A 38 -0.90 -12.76 1.04
C SER A 38 -1.62 -11.59 1.72
N LEU A 39 -2.83 -11.83 2.24
CA LEU A 39 -3.57 -10.84 3.01
C LEU A 39 -2.71 -10.25 4.14
N GLN A 40 -2.01 -11.11 4.90
CA GLN A 40 -1.23 -10.67 6.05
C GLN A 40 -0.06 -9.76 5.65
N ASN A 41 0.66 -10.10 4.59
CA ASN A 41 1.80 -9.30 4.14
C ASN A 41 1.33 -7.96 3.57
N ALA A 42 0.34 -7.99 2.66
CA ALA A 42 -0.22 -6.77 2.08
C ALA A 42 -0.80 -5.86 3.17
N LEU A 43 -1.53 -6.42 4.15
CA LEU A 43 -2.08 -5.62 5.25
C LEU A 43 -1.00 -4.98 6.12
N HIS A 44 0.09 -5.70 6.44
CA HIS A 44 1.22 -5.14 7.16
C HIS A 44 1.92 -4.01 6.37
N ASP A 45 2.10 -4.18 5.06
CA ASP A 45 2.67 -3.13 4.20
C ASP A 45 1.79 -1.88 4.23
N LEU A 46 0.48 -2.05 4.07
CA LEU A 46 -0.49 -0.96 4.12
C LEU A 46 -0.49 -0.22 5.45
N GLN A 47 -0.50 -0.95 6.57
CA GLN A 47 -0.46 -0.35 7.90
C GLN A 47 0.86 0.38 8.15
N SER A 48 1.98 -0.17 7.70
CA SER A 48 3.29 0.45 7.85
C SER A 48 3.39 1.76 7.07
N PHE A 49 2.91 1.77 5.82
CA PHE A 49 2.90 2.98 5.01
C PHE A 49 1.88 4.03 5.51
N TRP A 50 0.72 3.58 6.00
CA TRP A 50 -0.28 4.44 6.64
C TRP A 50 0.33 5.26 7.79
N LEU A 51 1.21 4.67 8.60
CA LEU A 51 1.88 5.37 9.72
C LEU A 51 2.88 6.44 9.30
N VAL A 52 3.42 6.36 8.08
CA VAL A 52 4.44 7.30 7.57
C VAL A 52 3.89 8.27 6.52
N ALA A 53 2.62 8.11 6.13
CA ALA A 53 1.96 9.03 5.21
C ALA A 53 2.03 10.49 5.72
N SER A 54 1.96 11.47 4.82
CA SER A 54 1.86 12.89 5.16
C SER A 54 0.41 13.38 5.39
N PRO A 55 0.13 14.08 6.53
CA PRO A 55 -1.20 14.57 6.86
C PRO A 55 -1.70 15.69 5.97
N LEU A 56 -0.81 16.35 5.24
CA LEU A 56 -1.16 17.42 4.32
C LEU A 56 -1.60 16.88 2.95
N PHE A 57 -0.92 15.84 2.48
CA PHE A 57 -1.18 15.21 1.19
C PHE A 57 -0.51 13.85 1.14
N ASN A 58 -1.27 12.82 0.83
CA ASN A 58 -0.75 11.48 0.60
C ASN A 58 -1.57 10.78 -0.49
N LEU A 59 -0.88 9.95 -1.27
CA LEU A 59 -1.45 8.97 -2.18
C LEU A 59 -0.75 7.65 -1.92
N LEU A 60 -1.53 6.58 -1.74
CA LEU A 60 -1.02 5.22 -1.69
C LEU A 60 -1.69 4.42 -2.80
N PHE A 61 -0.89 3.63 -3.51
CA PHE A 61 -1.41 2.66 -4.46
C PHE A 61 -0.83 1.27 -4.22
N VAL A 62 -1.66 0.27 -4.52
CA VAL A 62 -1.35 -1.15 -4.30
C VAL A 62 -1.51 -1.87 -5.62
N ASP A 63 -0.46 -2.57 -6.02
CA ASP A 63 -0.50 -3.47 -7.18
C ASP A 63 -1.30 -4.75 -6.85
N ASP A 64 -1.65 -5.52 -7.87
CA ASP A 64 -2.41 -6.76 -7.72
C ASP A 64 -3.76 -6.60 -7.04
N THR A 65 -4.50 -5.59 -7.49
CA THR A 65 -5.90 -5.38 -7.10
C THR A 65 -6.78 -5.14 -8.34
N ASN A 66 -8.10 -5.14 -8.19
CA ASN A 66 -9.05 -4.95 -9.29
C ASN A 66 -8.86 -5.94 -10.46
N CYS A 67 -8.40 -7.16 -10.20
CA CYS A 67 -8.36 -8.21 -11.21
C CYS A 67 -9.77 -8.69 -11.54
N GLN A 68 -9.98 -9.10 -12.78
CA GLN A 68 -11.29 -9.57 -13.24
C GLN A 68 -11.50 -11.05 -12.87
N PRO A 69 -12.74 -11.49 -12.62
CA PRO A 69 -13.01 -12.90 -12.42
C PRO A 69 -12.61 -13.77 -13.63
N PRO A 70 -12.29 -15.06 -13.40
CA PRO A 70 -12.37 -15.73 -12.10
C PRO A 70 -11.05 -15.62 -11.31
N MET A 71 -11.16 -15.41 -9.99
CA MET A 71 -10.01 -15.06 -9.12
C MET A 71 -9.03 -16.22 -8.89
N ASP A 72 -9.42 -17.46 -9.18
CA ASP A 72 -8.56 -18.63 -9.17
C ASP A 72 -7.47 -18.56 -10.26
N GLN A 73 -7.69 -17.80 -11.33
CA GLN A 73 -6.70 -17.52 -12.36
C GLN A 73 -5.73 -16.39 -11.98
N HIS A 74 -6.03 -15.63 -10.93
CA HIS A 74 -5.23 -14.48 -10.47
C HIS A 74 -4.95 -14.57 -8.96
N PRO A 75 -4.31 -15.66 -8.48
CA PRO A 75 -4.16 -15.91 -7.05
C PRO A 75 -3.38 -14.82 -6.31
N TRP A 76 -2.49 -14.11 -7.01
CA TRP A 76 -1.74 -12.97 -6.48
C TRP A 76 -2.63 -11.80 -6.06
N CYS A 77 -3.80 -11.67 -6.69
CA CYS A 77 -4.71 -10.54 -6.51
C CYS A 77 -5.56 -10.65 -5.23
N ASN A 78 -5.73 -11.86 -4.71
CA ASN A 78 -6.66 -12.13 -3.61
C ASN A 78 -6.24 -11.43 -2.31
N GLY A 79 -4.98 -11.60 -1.91
CA GLY A 79 -4.46 -11.03 -0.66
C GLY A 79 -4.49 -9.50 -0.65
N PRO A 80 -3.88 -8.82 -1.65
CA PRO A 80 -3.88 -7.36 -1.71
C PRO A 80 -5.29 -6.78 -1.83
N GLN A 81 -6.17 -7.38 -2.64
CA GLN A 81 -7.57 -6.93 -2.74
C GLN A 81 -8.31 -7.00 -1.40
N GLN A 82 -8.12 -8.09 -0.65
CA GLN A 82 -8.70 -8.24 0.68
C GLN A 82 -8.08 -7.24 1.68
N ALA A 83 -6.78 -6.96 1.59
CA ALA A 83 -6.11 -6.01 2.48
C ALA A 83 -6.66 -4.59 2.31
N VAL A 84 -6.85 -4.15 1.06
CA VAL A 84 -7.52 -2.88 0.73
C VAL A 84 -8.93 -2.83 1.34
N GLN A 85 -9.74 -3.89 1.14
CA GLN A 85 -11.09 -3.95 1.71
C GLN A 85 -11.10 -3.91 3.25
N VAL A 86 -10.10 -4.51 3.91
CA VAL A 86 -9.96 -4.43 5.37
C VAL A 86 -9.66 -3.00 5.81
N MET A 87 -8.66 -2.36 5.22
CA MET A 87 -8.27 -0.99 5.56
C MET A 87 -9.39 0.02 5.28
N GLU A 88 -10.15 -0.17 4.20
CA GLU A 88 -11.30 0.67 3.86
C GLU A 88 -12.46 0.48 4.85
N ARG A 89 -12.79 -0.76 5.23
CA ARG A 89 -13.80 -1.04 6.27
C ARG A 89 -13.42 -0.47 7.63
N GLN A 90 -12.14 -0.41 7.95
CA GLN A 90 -11.63 0.21 9.17
C GLN A 90 -11.64 1.75 9.11
N GLY A 91 -11.96 2.34 7.95
CA GLY A 91 -11.88 3.77 7.72
C GLY A 91 -10.45 4.31 7.71
N ALA A 92 -9.43 3.44 7.60
CA ALA A 92 -8.02 3.85 7.55
C ALA A 92 -7.63 4.40 6.17
N ILE A 93 -8.32 3.98 5.12
CA ILE A 93 -8.13 4.48 3.76
C ILE A 93 -9.47 4.83 3.11
N ARG A 94 -9.42 5.62 2.04
CA ARG A 94 -10.53 5.92 1.15
C ARG A 94 -10.12 5.64 -0.29
N THR A 95 -10.74 4.67 -0.93
CA THR A 95 -10.52 4.38 -2.36
C THR A 95 -10.90 5.58 -3.21
N LEU A 96 -9.99 5.95 -4.11
CA LEU A 96 -10.22 6.98 -5.11
C LEU A 96 -10.56 6.37 -6.45
N MET A 97 -9.72 5.44 -6.92
CA MET A 97 -9.79 4.86 -8.25
C MET A 97 -9.28 3.42 -8.23
N GLY A 98 -9.84 2.58 -9.09
CA GLY A 98 -9.35 1.26 -9.40
C GLY A 98 -9.07 1.14 -10.89
N PHE A 99 -7.98 0.47 -11.25
CA PHE A 99 -7.58 0.23 -12.63
C PHE A 99 -7.34 -1.25 -12.82
N SER A 100 -7.71 -1.78 -13.98
CA SER A 100 -7.38 -3.13 -14.42
C SER A 100 -6.62 -3.05 -15.73
N GLU A 101 -5.63 -3.90 -15.90
CA GLU A 101 -4.98 -4.06 -17.21
C GLU A 101 -5.94 -4.64 -18.25
N LYS A 102 -5.59 -4.48 -19.52
CA LYS A 102 -6.31 -5.14 -20.62
C LYS A 102 -6.21 -6.66 -20.44
N GLY A 103 -7.35 -7.34 -20.32
CA GLY A 103 -7.42 -8.77 -20.02
C GLY A 103 -7.55 -9.09 -18.53
N GLY A 104 -7.51 -8.09 -17.64
CA GLY A 104 -7.98 -8.20 -16.27
C GLY A 104 -7.11 -9.03 -15.32
N SER A 105 -5.93 -9.49 -15.76
CA SER A 105 -5.06 -10.35 -14.94
C SER A 105 -4.28 -9.62 -13.84
N ARG A 106 -4.18 -8.29 -13.97
CA ARG A 106 -3.50 -7.38 -13.06
C ARG A 106 -4.31 -6.09 -12.93
N GLY A 107 -4.00 -5.31 -11.92
CA GLY A 107 -4.58 -4.00 -11.72
C GLY A 107 -4.05 -3.35 -10.46
N LEU A 108 -4.44 -2.10 -10.25
CA LEU A 108 -4.01 -1.30 -9.11
C LEU A 108 -5.19 -0.56 -8.48
N THR A 109 -5.09 -0.28 -7.19
CA THR A 109 -6.05 0.56 -6.47
C THR A 109 -5.30 1.76 -5.94
N LEU A 110 -5.84 2.95 -6.17
CA LEU A 110 -5.34 4.21 -5.64
C LEU A 110 -6.26 4.72 -4.53
N PHE A 111 -5.68 5.15 -3.42
CA PHE A 111 -6.42 5.68 -2.27
C PHE A 111 -5.68 6.77 -1.52
N HIS A 112 -6.44 7.52 -0.72
CA HIS A 112 -5.93 8.36 0.35
C HIS A 112 -5.90 7.57 1.66
N THR A 113 -4.90 7.80 2.50
CA THR A 113 -4.91 7.38 3.90
C THR A 113 -5.64 8.42 4.74
N ASN A 114 -6.60 7.98 5.55
CA ASN A 114 -7.25 8.80 6.55
C ASN A 114 -6.37 8.84 7.80
N TYR A 115 -6.15 10.02 8.38
CA TYR A 115 -5.42 10.11 9.65
C TYR A 115 -6.32 9.68 10.78
N ALA A 116 -5.81 8.81 11.65
CA ALA A 116 -6.27 8.82 13.02
C ALA A 116 -5.88 10.19 13.60
N THR A 117 -6.90 11.01 13.85
CA THR A 117 -6.77 12.26 14.62
C THR A 117 -6.21 11.98 16.00
#